data_AF-A0A6N7NYS2-F1
#
_entry.id   AF-A0A6N7NYS2-F1
#
_cell.length_a   1.000
_cell.length_b   1.000
_cell.length_c   1.000
_cell.angle_alpha   90.00
_cell.angle_beta   90.00
_cell.angle_gamma   90.00
#
_symmetry.space_group_name_H-M   'P 1'
#
loop_
_entity.id
_entity.type
_entity.pdbx_description
1 polymer ?
#
loop_
_entity_poly.entity_id
_entity_poly.type
_entity_poly.pdbx_seq_one_letter_code
_entity_poly.pdbx_strand_id
1 'polypeptide(L)'
;MPGSTRDRRSFPAVQLPAQDGGSPTEVTLIAQLGIGAGDALVSDAGQRQRHHPAFIDALDEPSARLGGMHLQHGDASSLYSFTVGAGGHPFHRHAGPRMFTAIAGSAGAELRFATASDAQLAAGPGAFARTLRRVRIPPDCLFTVRFGGGTWHQFASNHPAHPALFALSCHSDELAGRMSEQTRAQVERNAADIPSLTEVLPESYWPSCTSLAAAPLLQLSLQAAPPSVCAHLCARTRALLGPLRRIPMRPLRGFVERATPAYPIHSRPAPTDGLLTTALPHSHYQDLTTLCLEPSQVLHRSASALLADVLEGFLRNPPSGVGQLMALRNRLVAPLRLRTSPLGCPVSSLLSTDRSRLFAGRFPVLDSHIDTQDNDAEVLLGADDRHLRFRSSVRVQRHRDGHVEISLGSRVQTLNAFGGMYMALIDAGHRHYVAPALLRRAVEHALAPELANLEDPAAHPAHC
;
A
#
# COMPACT_ATOMS: atom_id res chain seq x y z
N MET A 1 -21.10 -46.94 5.97
CA MET A 1 -20.11 -47.02 7.05
C MET A 1 -19.50 -45.65 7.25
N PRO A 2 -19.58 -45.03 8.44
CA PRO A 2 -18.86 -43.78 8.70
C PRO A 2 -17.36 -44.02 8.55
N GLY A 3 -16.65 -43.12 7.86
CA GLY A 3 -15.20 -43.21 7.69
C GLY A 3 -14.45 -43.08 9.02
N SER A 4 -13.21 -43.58 9.10
CA SER A 4 -12.41 -43.45 10.32
C SER A 4 -12.06 -41.98 10.58
N THR A 5 -12.58 -41.41 11.66
CA THR A 5 -12.16 -40.08 12.11
C THR A 5 -10.92 -40.22 12.98
N ARG A 6 -9.87 -39.45 12.70
CA ARG A 6 -8.66 -39.41 13.54
C ARG A 6 -8.62 -38.08 14.27
N ASP A 7 -8.64 -38.16 15.60
CA ASP A 7 -8.43 -36.98 16.45
C ASP A 7 -6.95 -36.53 16.37
N ARG A 8 -6.73 -35.22 16.35
CA ARG A 8 -5.40 -34.61 16.34
C ARG A 8 -5.40 -33.39 17.25
N ARG A 9 -4.42 -33.33 18.16
CA ARG A 9 -4.16 -32.16 19.03
C ARG A 9 -3.38 -31.04 18.34
N SER A 10 -2.92 -31.28 17.11
CA SER A 10 -2.20 -30.32 16.26
C SER A 10 -3.07 -29.97 15.04
N PHE A 11 -2.49 -29.31 14.05
CA PHE A 11 -3.17 -28.92 12.82
C PHE A 11 -3.72 -30.14 12.05
N PRO A 12 -5.04 -30.21 11.81
CA PRO A 12 -5.64 -31.19 10.91
C PRO A 12 -5.07 -31.00 9.51
N ALA A 13 -4.44 -32.04 8.98
CA ALA A 13 -3.76 -31.99 7.70
C ALA A 13 -3.99 -33.27 6.89
N VAL A 14 -3.97 -33.11 5.57
CA VAL A 14 -4.00 -34.20 4.61
C VAL A 14 -2.89 -34.02 3.59
N GLN A 15 -2.28 -35.13 3.21
CA GLN A 15 -1.28 -35.19 2.17
C GLN A 15 -1.78 -36.17 1.11
N LEU A 16 -1.94 -35.69 -0.12
CA LEU A 16 -2.26 -36.50 -1.29
C LEU A 16 -0.95 -36.81 -2.03
N PRO A 17 -0.72 -38.08 -2.39
CA PRO A 17 0.50 -38.46 -3.11
C PRO A 17 0.52 -37.80 -4.50
N ALA A 18 1.71 -37.38 -4.93
CA ALA A 18 1.95 -36.98 -6.31
C ALA A 18 2.05 -38.21 -7.23
N GLN A 19 1.79 -38.03 -8.52
CA GLN A 19 2.26 -38.98 -9.53
C GLN A 19 3.73 -38.68 -9.89
N ASP A 20 4.44 -39.71 -10.34
CA ASP A 20 5.76 -39.61 -11.00
C ASP A 20 6.84 -38.85 -10.22
N GLY A 21 6.89 -39.00 -8.89
CA GLY A 21 7.95 -38.42 -8.06
C GLY A 21 7.84 -36.91 -7.82
N GLY A 22 6.72 -36.29 -8.21
CA GLY A 22 6.44 -34.88 -7.93
C GLY A 22 6.23 -34.55 -6.45
N SER A 23 6.08 -33.26 -6.14
CA SER A 23 5.74 -32.82 -4.78
C SER A 23 4.30 -33.16 -4.43
N PRO A 24 4.04 -33.73 -3.23
CA PRO A 24 2.69 -34.08 -2.80
C PRO A 24 1.82 -32.83 -2.65
N THR A 25 0.50 -33.02 -2.73
CA THR A 25 -0.46 -31.97 -2.38
C THR A 25 -0.71 -32.02 -0.87
N GLU A 26 -0.45 -30.94 -0.18
CA GLU A 26 -0.61 -30.80 1.26
C GLU A 26 -1.66 -29.74 1.54
N VAL A 27 -2.62 -30.07 2.41
CA VAL A 27 -3.66 -29.15 2.87
C VAL A 27 -3.72 -29.22 4.38
N THR A 28 -3.57 -28.07 5.04
CA THR A 28 -3.50 -27.99 6.51
C THR A 28 -4.41 -26.89 7.04
N LEU A 29 -5.27 -27.20 8.01
CA LEU A 29 -6.07 -26.19 8.71
C LEU A 29 -5.25 -25.54 9.82
N ILE A 30 -5.31 -24.21 9.92
CA ILE A 30 -4.51 -23.43 10.88
C ILE A 30 -5.40 -22.89 12.00
N ALA A 31 -6.44 -22.15 11.64
CA ALA A 31 -7.28 -21.47 12.63
C ALA A 31 -8.74 -21.38 12.17
N GLN A 32 -9.63 -21.38 13.15
CA GLN A 32 -11.04 -21.11 12.94
C GLN A 32 -11.32 -19.64 13.26
N LEU A 33 -11.85 -18.90 12.29
CA LEU A 33 -12.19 -17.50 12.45
C LEU A 33 -13.59 -17.31 13.08
N GLY A 34 -13.89 -16.06 13.43
CA GLY A 34 -15.21 -15.65 13.88
C GLY A 34 -16.30 -15.92 12.83
N ILE A 35 -17.55 -15.99 13.29
CA ILE A 35 -18.68 -16.29 12.42
C ILE A 35 -18.85 -15.19 11.36
N GLY A 36 -18.84 -15.60 10.09
CA GLY A 36 -19.00 -14.70 8.94
C GLY A 36 -17.73 -13.95 8.54
N ALA A 37 -16.60 -14.23 9.20
CA ALA A 37 -15.34 -13.56 8.92
C ALA A 37 -14.78 -13.91 7.54
N GLY A 38 -15.04 -15.13 7.04
CA GLY A 38 -14.61 -15.56 5.72
C GLY A 38 -15.21 -14.71 4.61
N ASP A 39 -16.55 -14.59 4.57
CA ASP A 39 -17.25 -13.75 3.61
C ASP A 39 -16.85 -12.27 3.70
N ALA A 40 -16.72 -11.75 4.93
CA ALA A 40 -16.31 -10.37 5.17
C ALA A 40 -14.93 -10.07 4.58
N LEU A 41 -13.96 -10.97 4.83
CA LEU A 41 -12.59 -10.81 4.37
C LEU A 41 -12.48 -10.97 2.86
N VAL A 42 -13.13 -11.98 2.26
CA VAL A 42 -13.14 -12.13 0.80
C VAL A 42 -13.74 -10.90 0.14
N SER A 43 -14.80 -10.34 0.71
CA SER A 43 -15.41 -9.10 0.22
C SER A 43 -14.43 -7.92 0.32
N ASP A 44 -13.89 -7.61 1.51
CA ASP A 44 -12.97 -6.48 1.74
C ASP A 44 -11.71 -6.57 0.88
N ALA A 45 -11.02 -7.72 0.93
CA ALA A 45 -9.80 -7.96 0.18
C ALA A 45 -10.06 -7.92 -1.33
N GLY A 46 -11.17 -8.50 -1.81
CA GLY A 46 -11.58 -8.42 -3.20
C GLY A 46 -11.86 -6.97 -3.66
N GLN A 47 -12.39 -6.10 -2.80
CA GLN A 47 -12.54 -4.68 -3.15
C GLN A 47 -11.17 -3.99 -3.29
N ARG A 48 -10.23 -4.25 -2.37
CA ARG A 48 -8.86 -3.69 -2.44
C ARG A 48 -8.13 -4.19 -3.68
N GLN A 49 -8.27 -5.48 -3.96
CA GLN A 49 -7.69 -6.13 -5.12
C GLN A 49 -8.11 -5.44 -6.43
N ARG A 50 -9.40 -5.11 -6.59
CA ARG A 50 -9.90 -4.39 -7.77
C ARG A 50 -9.35 -2.97 -7.95
N HIS A 51 -8.87 -2.34 -6.87
CA HIS A 51 -8.23 -1.02 -6.94
C HIS A 51 -6.70 -1.12 -7.10
N HIS A 52 -6.15 -2.34 -7.12
CA HIS A 52 -4.71 -2.55 -7.25
C HIS A 52 -4.26 -2.32 -8.71
N PRO A 53 -3.16 -1.61 -8.98
CA PRO A 53 -2.70 -1.33 -10.35
C PRO A 53 -2.43 -2.58 -11.18
N ALA A 54 -1.92 -3.65 -10.55
CA ALA A 54 -1.67 -4.94 -11.18
C ALA A 54 -2.86 -5.91 -11.08
N PHE A 55 -4.10 -5.40 -11.04
CA PHE A 55 -5.31 -6.21 -10.98
C PHE A 55 -5.64 -6.85 -12.33
N ILE A 56 -5.99 -8.14 -12.31
CA ILE A 56 -6.43 -8.88 -13.48
C ILE A 56 -7.65 -9.70 -13.10
N ASP A 57 -8.74 -9.49 -13.84
CA ASP A 57 -9.98 -10.26 -13.73
C ASP A 57 -10.04 -11.28 -14.87
N ALA A 58 -9.64 -12.52 -14.59
CA ALA A 58 -9.59 -13.59 -15.58
C ALA A 58 -9.76 -14.96 -14.93
N LEU A 59 -10.23 -15.93 -15.72
CA LEU A 59 -10.36 -17.34 -15.33
C LEU A 59 -11.20 -17.59 -14.07
N ASP A 60 -12.19 -16.72 -13.79
CA ASP A 60 -12.98 -16.75 -12.55
C ASP A 60 -12.13 -16.74 -11.26
N GLU A 61 -10.89 -16.26 -11.39
CA GLU A 61 -9.89 -16.13 -10.35
C GLU A 61 -9.25 -14.73 -10.40
N PRO A 62 -10.01 -13.67 -10.04
CA PRO A 62 -9.46 -12.33 -10.01
C PRO A 62 -8.27 -12.26 -9.07
N SER A 63 -7.18 -11.70 -9.58
CA SER A 63 -5.88 -11.70 -8.93
C SER A 63 -5.20 -10.33 -9.00
N ALA A 64 -4.27 -10.10 -8.08
CA ALA A 64 -3.37 -8.95 -8.16
C ALA A 64 -1.99 -9.33 -7.65
N ARG A 65 -0.95 -8.97 -8.40
CA ARG A 65 0.44 -9.13 -7.98
C ARG A 65 0.81 -8.07 -6.95
N LEU A 66 1.03 -8.50 -5.72
CA LEU A 66 1.40 -7.63 -4.59
C LEU A 66 2.91 -7.39 -4.51
N GLY A 67 3.71 -8.34 -5.00
CA GLY A 67 5.16 -8.24 -5.11
C GLY A 67 5.65 -9.02 -6.33
N GLY A 68 6.49 -8.38 -7.14
CA GLY A 68 7.13 -9.01 -8.30
C GLY A 68 8.53 -9.53 -7.97
N MET A 69 9.15 -10.17 -8.96
CA MET A 69 10.52 -10.68 -8.80
C MET A 69 11.55 -9.56 -8.70
N HIS A 70 12.65 -9.84 -8.01
CA HIS A 70 13.85 -9.01 -7.95
C HIS A 70 15.04 -9.79 -8.52
N LEU A 71 14.99 -10.12 -9.81
CA LEU A 71 15.99 -10.97 -10.48
C LEU A 71 17.42 -10.44 -10.40
N GLN A 72 17.60 -9.11 -10.38
CA GLN A 72 18.92 -8.48 -10.19
C GLN A 72 19.56 -8.84 -8.83
N HIS A 73 18.75 -9.24 -7.85
CA HIS A 73 19.17 -9.69 -6.52
C HIS A 73 19.09 -11.22 -6.35
N GLY A 74 18.84 -11.97 -7.43
CA GLY A 74 18.70 -13.42 -7.40
C GLY A 74 17.38 -13.91 -6.78
N ASP A 75 16.38 -13.05 -6.66
CA ASP A 75 15.06 -13.40 -6.12
C ASP A 75 14.03 -13.51 -7.25
N ALA A 76 13.68 -14.75 -7.60
CA ALA A 76 12.67 -15.09 -8.60
C ALA A 76 11.28 -15.34 -7.99
N SER A 77 11.08 -14.97 -6.71
CA SER A 77 9.80 -15.15 -6.04
C SER A 77 8.83 -14.03 -6.37
N SER A 78 7.55 -14.33 -6.28
CA SER A 78 6.48 -13.34 -6.43
C SER A 78 5.33 -13.65 -5.48
N LEU A 79 4.57 -12.61 -5.14
CA LEU A 79 3.45 -12.68 -4.23
C LEU A 79 2.19 -12.18 -4.91
N TYR A 80 1.16 -13.01 -4.92
CA TYR A 80 -0.15 -12.67 -5.47
C TYR A 80 -1.22 -12.75 -4.39
N SER A 81 -2.24 -11.93 -4.57
CA SER A 81 -3.56 -12.20 -4.00
C SER A 81 -4.46 -12.79 -5.09
N PHE A 82 -5.34 -13.70 -4.73
CA PHE A 82 -6.44 -14.14 -5.60
C PHE A 82 -7.71 -14.40 -4.80
N THR A 83 -8.86 -14.26 -5.46
CA THR A 83 -10.16 -14.63 -4.90
C THR A 83 -10.85 -15.64 -5.79
N VAL A 84 -11.62 -16.54 -5.18
CA VAL A 84 -12.46 -17.49 -5.90
C VAL A 84 -13.90 -17.27 -5.45
N GLY A 85 -14.74 -16.90 -6.43
CA GLY A 85 -16.14 -16.58 -6.21
C GLY A 85 -17.00 -17.79 -5.85
N ALA A 86 -18.31 -17.58 -5.81
CA ALA A 86 -19.26 -18.65 -5.49
C ALA A 86 -19.34 -19.73 -6.58
N GLY A 87 -19.07 -19.37 -7.84
CA GLY A 87 -19.03 -20.31 -8.97
C GLY A 87 -17.82 -21.24 -8.98
N GLY A 88 -16.80 -20.97 -8.15
CA GLY A 88 -15.49 -21.60 -8.31
C GLY A 88 -14.75 -21.05 -9.53
N HIS A 89 -13.67 -21.73 -9.90
CA HIS A 89 -12.89 -21.45 -11.11
C HIS A 89 -12.78 -22.72 -11.97
N PRO A 90 -12.43 -22.64 -13.26
CA PRO A 90 -12.23 -23.83 -14.10
C PRO A 90 -11.06 -24.67 -13.60
N PHE A 91 -11.08 -25.97 -13.90
CA PHE A 91 -9.92 -26.82 -13.65
C PHE A 91 -8.71 -26.30 -14.41
N HIS A 92 -7.61 -26.09 -13.73
CA HIS A 92 -6.38 -25.63 -14.34
C HIS A 92 -5.15 -26.15 -13.60
N ARG A 93 -3.97 -25.93 -14.18
CA ARG A 93 -2.68 -26.24 -13.57
C ARG A 93 -1.68 -25.13 -13.85
N HIS A 94 -0.59 -25.15 -13.09
CA HIS A 94 0.55 -24.27 -13.32
C HIS A 94 1.82 -25.09 -13.53
N ALA A 95 2.78 -24.52 -14.26
CA ALA A 95 4.07 -25.16 -14.51
C ALA A 95 4.92 -25.31 -13.24
N GLY A 96 4.94 -24.27 -12.41
CA GLY A 96 5.69 -24.22 -11.16
C GLY A 96 4.90 -24.71 -9.95
N PRO A 97 5.58 -25.01 -8.83
CA PRO A 97 4.91 -25.31 -7.57
C PRO A 97 4.12 -24.08 -7.07
N ARG A 98 3.07 -24.34 -6.29
CA ARG A 98 2.27 -23.30 -5.64
C ARG A 98 2.18 -23.55 -4.15
N MET A 99 2.33 -22.48 -3.38
CA MET A 99 2.09 -22.48 -1.95
C MET A 99 1.27 -21.24 -1.59
N PHE A 100 0.13 -21.44 -0.93
CA PHE A 100 -0.72 -20.32 -0.56
C PHE A 100 -1.34 -20.52 0.81
N THR A 101 -1.62 -19.39 1.45
CA THR A 101 -2.44 -19.31 2.66
C THR A 101 -3.78 -18.71 2.28
N ALA A 102 -4.86 -19.37 2.66
CA ALA A 102 -6.21 -19.02 2.24
C ALA A 102 -7.19 -18.97 3.40
N ILE A 103 -8.25 -18.20 3.20
CA ILE A 103 -9.40 -18.11 4.09
C ILE A 103 -10.64 -18.53 3.32
N ALA A 104 -11.32 -19.57 3.81
CA ALA A 104 -12.55 -20.05 3.21
C ALA A 104 -13.73 -19.13 3.55
N GLY A 105 -14.67 -19.01 2.63
CA GLY A 105 -15.94 -18.31 2.85
C GLY A 105 -16.78 -18.94 3.97
N SER A 106 -17.89 -18.31 4.31
CA SER A 106 -18.72 -18.69 5.45
C SER A 106 -19.60 -19.92 5.21
N ALA A 107 -19.55 -20.51 4.02
CA ALA A 107 -20.01 -21.88 3.75
C ALA A 107 -18.88 -22.91 3.64
N GLY A 108 -17.62 -22.47 3.70
CA GLY A 108 -16.45 -23.30 3.46
C GLY A 108 -16.19 -23.51 1.98
N ALA A 109 -15.10 -24.22 1.68
CA ALA A 109 -14.65 -24.49 0.33
C ALA A 109 -14.46 -25.98 0.09
N GLU A 110 -14.49 -26.38 -1.17
CA GLU A 110 -14.08 -27.68 -1.65
C GLU A 110 -12.89 -27.51 -2.59
N LEU A 111 -11.78 -28.12 -2.22
CA LEU A 111 -10.56 -28.17 -3.02
C LEU A 111 -10.52 -29.49 -3.77
N ARG A 112 -10.33 -29.45 -5.08
CA ARG A 112 -10.33 -30.61 -5.95
C ARG A 112 -8.97 -30.70 -6.60
N PHE A 113 -8.34 -31.87 -6.53
CA PHE A 113 -7.02 -32.12 -7.10
C PHE A 113 -7.04 -33.39 -7.94
N ALA A 114 -6.40 -33.36 -9.11
CA ALA A 114 -6.20 -34.52 -9.96
C ALA A 114 -4.75 -34.52 -10.48
N THR A 115 -4.15 -35.70 -10.52
CA THR A 115 -2.75 -35.91 -10.91
C THR A 115 -2.60 -36.58 -12.26
N ALA A 116 -3.66 -36.60 -13.08
CA ALA A 116 -3.65 -37.20 -14.41
C ALA A 116 -2.65 -36.50 -15.34
N SER A 117 -1.77 -37.28 -15.96
CA SER A 117 -0.80 -36.77 -16.95
C SER A 117 -1.44 -36.58 -18.34
N ASP A 118 -0.78 -35.81 -19.21
CA ASP A 118 -1.29 -35.53 -20.56
C ASP A 118 -1.45 -36.81 -21.39
N ALA A 119 -0.52 -37.77 -21.24
CA ALA A 119 -0.61 -39.08 -21.87
C ALA A 119 -1.83 -39.89 -21.37
N GLN A 120 -2.14 -39.80 -20.08
CA GLN A 120 -3.32 -40.46 -19.50
C GLN A 120 -4.63 -39.79 -19.94
N LEU A 121 -4.65 -38.47 -20.06
CA LEU A 121 -5.80 -37.72 -20.58
C LEU A 121 -6.07 -38.04 -22.05
N ALA A 122 -5.02 -38.14 -22.86
CA ALA A 122 -5.11 -38.55 -24.27
C ALA A 122 -5.62 -39.99 -24.44
N ALA A 123 -5.24 -40.90 -23.53
CA ALA A 123 -5.71 -42.28 -23.55
C ALA A 123 -7.20 -42.43 -23.16
N GLY A 124 -7.77 -41.46 -22.44
CA GLY A 124 -9.20 -41.37 -22.22
C GLY A 124 -9.60 -40.53 -21.01
N PRO A 125 -10.77 -39.85 -21.05
CA PRO A 125 -11.19 -38.88 -20.03
C PRO A 125 -11.41 -39.50 -18.64
N GLY A 126 -11.64 -40.81 -18.56
CA GLY A 126 -11.80 -41.53 -17.30
C GLY A 126 -10.55 -41.50 -16.39
N ALA A 127 -9.36 -41.21 -16.93
CA ALA A 127 -8.15 -41.07 -16.13
C ALA A 127 -8.22 -39.91 -15.14
N PHE A 128 -8.81 -38.79 -15.55
CA PHE A 128 -9.00 -37.62 -14.69
C PHE A 128 -9.86 -37.97 -13.47
N ALA A 129 -11.04 -38.55 -13.70
CA ALA A 129 -11.97 -38.93 -12.65
C ALA A 129 -11.38 -39.94 -11.64
N ARG A 130 -10.53 -40.87 -12.09
CA ARG A 130 -9.88 -41.86 -11.20
C ARG A 130 -8.85 -41.24 -10.25
N THR A 131 -8.12 -40.23 -10.72
CA THR A 131 -7.09 -39.54 -9.94
C THR A 131 -7.64 -38.41 -9.08
N LEU A 132 -8.89 -37.99 -9.33
CA LEU A 132 -9.55 -36.91 -8.61
C LEU A 132 -9.69 -37.21 -7.10
N ARG A 133 -9.30 -36.25 -6.28
CA ARG A 133 -9.47 -36.24 -4.83
C ARG A 133 -10.08 -34.91 -4.41
N ARG A 134 -10.99 -34.97 -3.44
CA ARG A 134 -11.71 -33.81 -2.92
C ARG A 134 -11.33 -33.59 -1.45
N VAL A 135 -11.03 -32.36 -1.08
CA VAL A 135 -10.75 -31.94 0.29
C VAL A 135 -11.75 -30.85 0.67
N ARG A 136 -12.57 -31.11 1.68
CA ARG A 136 -13.53 -30.12 2.20
C ARG A 136 -12.91 -29.33 3.35
N ILE A 137 -12.92 -28.03 3.18
CA ILE A 137 -12.47 -27.03 4.15
C ILE A 137 -13.70 -26.49 4.89
N PRO A 138 -13.65 -26.40 6.23
CA PRO A 138 -14.76 -25.87 7.00
C PRO A 138 -14.96 -24.36 6.74
N PRO A 139 -16.18 -23.84 7.00
CA PRO A 139 -16.46 -22.41 6.92
C PRO A 139 -15.52 -21.54 7.74
N ASP A 140 -15.29 -20.29 7.31
CA ASP A 140 -14.55 -19.25 8.06
C ASP A 140 -13.21 -19.77 8.61
N CYS A 141 -12.44 -20.48 7.79
CA CYS A 141 -11.23 -21.18 8.22
C CYS A 141 -9.99 -20.64 7.49
N LEU A 142 -8.92 -20.40 8.25
CA LEU A 142 -7.58 -20.16 7.74
C LEU A 142 -6.89 -21.50 7.50
N PHE A 143 -6.38 -21.73 6.29
CA PHE A 143 -5.71 -22.96 5.90
C PHE A 143 -4.56 -22.68 4.93
N THR A 144 -3.65 -23.64 4.81
CA THR A 144 -2.56 -23.59 3.84
C THR A 144 -2.68 -24.72 2.83
N VAL A 145 -2.21 -24.46 1.62
CA VAL A 145 -2.14 -25.43 0.54
C VAL A 145 -0.77 -25.36 -0.10
N ARG A 146 -0.16 -26.52 -0.37
CA ARG A 146 1.05 -26.64 -1.18
C ARG A 146 0.86 -27.77 -2.18
N PHE A 147 1.20 -27.56 -3.44
CA PHE A 147 1.23 -28.63 -4.43
C PHE A 147 2.32 -28.40 -5.49
N GLY A 148 2.79 -29.50 -6.08
CA GLY A 148 3.76 -29.46 -7.16
C GLY A 148 3.15 -28.95 -8.47
N GLY A 149 4.02 -28.40 -9.33
CA GLY A 149 3.65 -28.02 -10.70
C GLY A 149 3.07 -29.21 -11.48
N GLY A 150 2.18 -28.91 -12.42
CA GLY A 150 1.47 -29.90 -13.23
C GLY A 150 0.20 -30.48 -12.58
N THR A 151 -0.07 -30.20 -11.30
CA THR A 151 -1.27 -30.68 -10.60
C THR A 151 -2.51 -29.95 -11.09
N TRP A 152 -3.48 -30.69 -11.66
CA TRP A 152 -4.79 -30.15 -12.00
C TRP A 152 -5.59 -29.87 -10.74
N HIS A 153 -6.16 -28.68 -10.63
CA HIS A 153 -6.93 -28.31 -9.46
C HIS A 153 -8.11 -27.39 -9.77
N GLN A 154 -9.09 -27.42 -8.89
CA GLN A 154 -10.26 -26.55 -8.90
C GLN A 154 -10.69 -26.26 -7.45
N PHE A 155 -10.96 -24.99 -7.17
CA PHE A 155 -11.55 -24.56 -5.90
C PHE A 155 -12.98 -24.10 -6.15
N ALA A 156 -13.88 -24.57 -5.30
CA ALA A 156 -15.30 -24.26 -5.39
C ALA A 156 -15.89 -23.95 -4.02
N SER A 157 -16.95 -23.16 -3.99
CA SER A 157 -17.70 -22.93 -2.76
C SER A 157 -18.55 -24.15 -2.43
N ASN A 158 -18.75 -24.42 -1.14
CA ASN A 158 -19.73 -25.41 -0.72
C ASN A 158 -21.18 -24.91 -0.86
N HIS A 159 -21.39 -23.61 -1.11
CA HIS A 159 -22.72 -23.03 -1.26
C HIS A 159 -22.72 -21.79 -2.18
N PRO A 160 -23.65 -21.68 -3.15
CA PRO A 160 -23.64 -20.64 -4.18
C PRO A 160 -23.86 -19.21 -3.67
N ALA A 161 -24.34 -19.03 -2.44
CA ALA A 161 -24.48 -17.70 -1.83
C ALA A 161 -23.16 -17.14 -1.26
N HIS A 162 -22.11 -17.96 -1.18
CA HIS A 162 -20.85 -17.64 -0.52
C HIS A 162 -19.68 -17.78 -1.48
N PRO A 163 -18.67 -16.89 -1.41
CA PRO A 163 -17.41 -17.13 -2.09
C PRO A 163 -16.74 -18.41 -1.58
N ALA A 164 -15.89 -19.00 -2.41
CA ALA A 164 -15.09 -20.15 -2.00
C ALA A 164 -13.98 -19.71 -1.04
N LEU A 165 -13.11 -18.80 -1.48
CA LEU A 165 -11.94 -18.38 -0.70
C LEU A 165 -11.32 -17.06 -1.18
N PHE A 166 -10.47 -16.49 -0.32
CA PHE A 166 -9.44 -15.52 -0.65
C PHE A 166 -8.09 -16.12 -0.27
N ALA A 167 -7.04 -15.88 -1.05
CA ALA A 167 -5.73 -16.44 -0.80
C ALA A 167 -4.60 -15.47 -1.10
N LEU A 168 -3.50 -15.63 -0.36
CA LEU A 168 -2.19 -15.08 -0.66
C LEU A 168 -1.31 -16.23 -1.17
N SER A 169 -0.95 -16.16 -2.45
CA SER A 169 -0.12 -17.15 -3.15
C SER A 169 1.32 -16.66 -3.23
N CYS A 170 2.24 -17.45 -2.69
CA CYS A 170 3.66 -17.27 -2.91
C CYS A 170 4.10 -18.22 -4.03
N HIS A 171 4.62 -17.65 -5.11
CA HIS A 171 5.34 -18.40 -6.12
C HIS A 171 6.81 -18.33 -5.73
N SER A 172 7.34 -19.44 -5.20
CA SER A 172 8.72 -19.48 -4.71
C SER A 172 9.76 -19.24 -5.80
N ASP A 173 9.42 -19.59 -7.04
CA ASP A 173 10.23 -19.39 -8.23
C ASP A 173 9.30 -19.36 -9.45
N GLU A 174 9.16 -18.21 -10.09
CA GLU A 174 8.34 -18.05 -11.31
C GLU A 174 9.01 -18.63 -12.56
N LEU A 175 10.34 -18.87 -12.53
CA LEU A 175 11.10 -19.46 -13.63
C LEU A 175 11.01 -21.01 -13.62
N ALA A 176 10.49 -21.58 -12.53
CA ALA A 176 10.36 -23.02 -12.34
C ALA A 176 9.25 -23.63 -13.22
N GLY A 177 9.51 -24.85 -13.68
CA GLY A 177 8.56 -25.65 -14.45
C GLY A 177 8.73 -25.52 -15.97
N ARG A 178 7.92 -26.29 -16.72
CA ARG A 178 7.94 -26.28 -18.18
C ARG A 178 7.07 -25.12 -18.69
N MET A 179 7.66 -24.25 -19.49
CA MET A 179 6.98 -23.10 -20.10
C MET A 179 7.50 -22.86 -21.52
N SER A 180 6.70 -22.18 -22.33
CA SER A 180 7.12 -21.75 -23.67
C SER A 180 8.22 -20.69 -23.59
N GLU A 181 8.99 -20.51 -24.67
CA GLU A 181 10.00 -19.43 -24.75
C GLU A 181 9.36 -18.05 -24.58
N GLN A 182 8.17 -17.85 -25.14
CA GLN A 182 7.42 -16.60 -25.01
C GLN A 182 7.03 -16.32 -23.56
N THR A 183 6.50 -17.32 -22.85
CA THR A 183 6.15 -17.21 -21.42
C THR A 183 7.40 -16.95 -20.59
N ARG A 184 8.51 -17.66 -20.84
CA ARG A 184 9.77 -17.43 -20.15
C ARG A 184 10.27 -15.99 -20.31
N ALA A 185 10.24 -15.46 -21.53
CA ALA A 185 10.62 -14.08 -21.80
C ALA A 185 9.70 -13.05 -21.12
N GLN A 186 8.42 -13.38 -20.88
CA GLN A 186 7.51 -12.53 -20.10
C GLN A 186 7.84 -12.57 -18.60
N VAL A 187 8.11 -13.76 -18.06
CA VAL A 187 8.55 -13.95 -16.67
C VAL A 187 9.84 -13.18 -16.43
N GLU A 188 10.87 -13.35 -17.26
CA GLU A 188 12.16 -12.65 -17.12
C GLU A 188 12.04 -11.12 -17.13
N ARG A 189 11.01 -10.58 -17.79
CA ARG A 189 10.68 -9.14 -17.78
C ARG A 189 9.79 -8.72 -16.61
N ASN A 190 9.55 -9.61 -15.65
CA ASN A 190 8.64 -9.45 -14.53
C ASN A 190 7.24 -9.01 -14.98
N ALA A 191 6.78 -9.49 -16.14
CA ALA A 191 5.52 -9.09 -16.78
C ALA A 191 4.45 -10.20 -16.76
N ALA A 192 4.81 -11.41 -16.35
CA ALA A 192 3.87 -12.51 -16.20
C ALA A 192 2.92 -12.31 -15.01
N ASP A 193 1.73 -12.90 -15.16
CA ASP A 193 0.64 -12.94 -14.19
C ASP A 193 0.05 -14.35 -14.05
N ILE A 194 -0.83 -14.57 -13.07
CA ILE A 194 -1.45 -15.89 -12.84
C ILE A 194 -2.09 -16.45 -14.11
N PRO A 195 -2.95 -15.72 -14.85
CA PRO A 195 -3.54 -16.23 -16.09
C PRO A 195 -2.50 -16.66 -17.14
N SER A 196 -1.45 -15.87 -17.36
CA SER A 196 -0.38 -16.18 -18.32
C SER A 196 0.42 -17.44 -17.95
N LEU A 197 0.41 -17.81 -16.66
CA LEU A 197 1.09 -18.97 -16.09
C LEU A 197 0.14 -20.15 -15.84
N THR A 198 -1.09 -20.06 -16.36
CA THR A 198 -2.15 -21.03 -16.12
C THR A 198 -2.53 -21.76 -17.40
N GLU A 199 -2.58 -23.09 -17.33
CA GLU A 199 -3.12 -23.94 -18.37
C GLU A 199 -4.48 -24.48 -17.93
N VAL A 200 -5.53 -24.12 -18.68
CA VAL A 200 -6.92 -24.52 -18.38
C VAL A 200 -7.22 -25.88 -19.00
N LEU A 201 -7.85 -26.76 -18.21
CA LEU A 201 -8.32 -28.06 -18.68
C LEU A 201 -9.54 -27.87 -19.59
N PRO A 202 -9.54 -28.39 -20.83
CA PRO A 202 -10.71 -28.31 -21.70
C PRO A 202 -11.94 -28.96 -21.06
N GLU A 203 -13.11 -28.34 -21.25
CA GLU A 203 -14.37 -28.78 -20.65
C GLU A 203 -14.75 -30.22 -20.99
N SER A 204 -14.31 -30.72 -22.15
CA SER A 204 -14.50 -32.13 -22.56
C SER A 204 -13.89 -33.15 -21.59
N TYR A 205 -12.90 -32.74 -20.79
CA TYR A 205 -12.25 -33.57 -19.78
C TYR A 205 -12.80 -33.34 -18.37
N TRP A 206 -13.74 -32.41 -18.19
CA TRP A 206 -14.30 -32.14 -16.87
C TRP A 206 -15.08 -33.34 -16.34
N PRO A 207 -14.97 -33.65 -15.04
CA PRO A 207 -15.72 -34.76 -14.46
C PRO A 207 -17.22 -34.45 -14.47
N SER A 208 -18.03 -35.42 -14.87
CA SER A 208 -19.48 -35.34 -14.71
C SER A 208 -19.86 -35.18 -13.22
N CYS A 209 -21.07 -34.67 -12.94
CA CYS A 209 -21.57 -34.57 -11.57
C CYS A 209 -21.53 -35.92 -10.83
N THR A 210 -21.84 -37.02 -11.53
CA THR A 210 -21.80 -38.39 -10.98
C THR A 210 -20.36 -38.80 -10.65
N SER A 211 -19.41 -38.56 -11.55
CA SER A 211 -18.00 -38.88 -11.34
C SER A 211 -17.41 -38.07 -10.18
N LEU A 212 -17.77 -36.78 -10.09
CA LEU A 212 -17.33 -35.90 -9.01
C LEU A 212 -17.91 -36.33 -7.65
N ALA A 213 -19.17 -36.74 -7.61
CA ALA A 213 -19.82 -37.27 -6.40
C ALA A 213 -19.19 -38.59 -5.93
N ALA A 214 -18.75 -39.44 -6.86
CA ALA A 214 -18.09 -40.70 -6.55
C ALA A 214 -16.61 -40.56 -6.15
N ALA A 215 -15.97 -39.41 -6.44
CA ALA A 215 -14.57 -39.19 -6.11
C ALA A 215 -14.33 -39.16 -4.58
N PRO A 216 -13.23 -39.74 -4.08
CA PRO A 216 -12.92 -39.75 -2.64
C PRO A 216 -12.89 -38.36 -2.03
N LEU A 217 -13.59 -38.20 -0.90
CA LEU A 217 -13.71 -36.95 -0.15
C LEU A 217 -13.03 -37.07 1.22
N LEU A 218 -12.14 -36.13 1.50
CA LEU A 218 -11.48 -35.95 2.78
C LEU A 218 -12.05 -34.68 3.43
N GLN A 219 -12.47 -34.78 4.69
CA GLN A 219 -13.06 -33.65 5.41
C GLN A 219 -12.14 -33.24 6.55
N LEU A 220 -11.74 -31.97 6.57
CA LEU A 220 -10.95 -31.40 7.66
C LEU A 220 -11.86 -30.55 8.56
N SER A 221 -11.52 -30.45 9.84
CA SER A 221 -12.28 -29.68 10.84
C SER A 221 -11.40 -29.30 12.02
N LEU A 222 -11.67 -28.15 12.66
CA LEU A 222 -10.98 -27.73 13.90
C LEU A 222 -11.82 -27.89 15.17
N GLN A 223 -13.12 -27.57 15.13
CA GLN A 223 -13.94 -27.47 16.35
C GLN A 223 -14.75 -28.72 16.67
N ALA A 224 -15.16 -29.48 15.65
CA ALA A 224 -16.02 -30.63 15.82
C ALA A 224 -15.70 -31.68 14.76
N ALA A 225 -15.63 -32.94 15.17
CA ALA A 225 -15.37 -34.08 14.30
C ALA A 225 -16.41 -34.19 13.17
N PRO A 226 -16.01 -34.34 11.90
CA PRO A 226 -16.92 -34.59 10.80
C PRO A 226 -17.07 -36.11 10.57
N PRO A 227 -18.27 -36.62 10.32
CA PRO A 227 -19.57 -35.94 10.36
C PRO A 227 -20.20 -35.98 11.77
N SER A 228 -20.36 -34.83 12.44
CA SER A 228 -21.13 -34.70 13.68
C SER A 228 -22.23 -33.66 13.56
N VAL A 229 -23.29 -33.80 14.37
CA VAL A 229 -24.41 -32.82 14.43
C VAL A 229 -23.89 -31.43 14.81
N CYS A 230 -22.95 -31.36 15.75
CA CYS A 230 -22.30 -30.11 16.16
C CYS A 230 -21.62 -29.42 14.96
N ALA A 231 -20.83 -30.16 14.17
CA ALA A 231 -20.19 -29.63 12.97
C ALA A 231 -21.20 -29.08 11.96
N HIS A 232 -22.33 -29.78 11.75
CA HIS A 232 -23.39 -29.33 10.85
C HIS A 232 -24.08 -28.06 11.35
N LEU A 233 -24.42 -27.97 12.64
CA LEU A 233 -25.05 -26.78 13.22
C LEU A 233 -24.11 -25.57 13.14
N CYS A 234 -22.83 -25.74 13.50
CA CYS A 234 -21.82 -24.68 13.38
C CYS A 234 -21.69 -24.20 11.94
N ALA A 235 -21.62 -25.11 10.97
CA ALA A 235 -21.53 -24.75 9.56
C ALA A 235 -22.77 -24.00 9.06
N ARG A 236 -23.97 -24.43 9.45
CA ARG A 236 -25.23 -23.75 9.07
C ARG A 236 -25.34 -22.35 9.67
N THR A 237 -24.96 -22.18 10.93
CA THR A 237 -24.96 -20.85 11.58
C THR A 237 -24.00 -19.90 10.88
N ARG A 238 -22.81 -20.38 10.48
CA ARG A 238 -21.83 -19.58 9.73
C ARG A 238 -22.33 -19.19 8.36
N ALA A 239 -22.92 -20.13 7.62
CA ALA A 239 -23.50 -19.86 6.31
C ALA A 239 -24.68 -18.87 6.41
N LEU A 240 -25.52 -18.95 7.45
CA LEU A 240 -26.63 -18.02 7.61
C LEU A 240 -26.16 -16.58 7.92
N LEU A 241 -25.13 -16.43 8.76
CA LEU A 241 -24.67 -15.12 9.23
C LEU A 241 -23.59 -14.48 8.36
N GLY A 242 -22.91 -15.27 7.51
CA GLY A 242 -21.87 -14.80 6.59
C GLY A 242 -22.28 -13.62 5.70
N PRO A 243 -23.43 -13.67 5.00
CA PRO A 243 -23.81 -12.62 4.06
C PRO A 243 -24.06 -11.28 4.75
N LEU A 244 -24.53 -11.31 6.00
CA LEU A 244 -24.74 -10.09 6.81
C LEU A 244 -23.42 -9.36 7.10
N ARG A 245 -22.30 -10.09 7.18
CA ARG A 245 -20.97 -9.52 7.42
C ARG A 245 -20.33 -8.90 6.18
N ARG A 246 -20.89 -9.12 4.98
CA ARG A 246 -20.43 -8.50 3.73
C ARG A 246 -20.87 -7.06 3.57
N ILE A 247 -21.88 -6.63 4.32
CA ILE A 247 -22.46 -5.29 4.20
C ILE A 247 -21.46 -4.27 4.77
N PRO A 248 -20.87 -3.39 3.94
CA PRO A 248 -19.87 -2.45 4.41
C PRO A 248 -20.55 -1.37 5.26
N MET A 249 -20.14 -1.26 6.53
CA MET A 249 -20.60 -0.19 7.42
C MET A 249 -19.81 1.12 7.24
N ARG A 250 -18.66 1.06 6.55
CA ARG A 250 -17.74 2.18 6.30
C ARG A 250 -17.11 2.01 4.91
N PRO A 251 -16.72 3.12 4.25
CA PRO A 251 -15.99 3.05 3.00
C PRO A 251 -14.63 2.37 3.21
N LEU A 252 -14.15 1.70 2.16
CA LEU A 252 -12.83 1.08 2.12
C LEU A 252 -11.76 2.16 2.36
N ARG A 253 -10.93 1.98 3.39
CA ARG A 253 -9.81 2.86 3.71
C ARG A 253 -8.57 2.04 4.02
N GLY A 254 -7.40 2.61 3.73
CA GLY A 254 -6.08 2.16 4.16
C GLY A 254 -5.29 3.39 4.61
N PHE A 255 -4.39 3.21 5.56
CA PHE A 255 -3.58 4.30 6.11
C PHE A 255 -2.15 3.83 6.19
N VAL A 256 -1.23 4.67 5.73
CA VAL A 256 0.20 4.56 5.98
C VAL A 256 0.55 5.75 6.84
N GLU A 257 1.00 5.51 8.07
CA GLU A 257 1.47 6.57 8.96
C GLU A 257 2.99 6.64 8.89
N ARG A 258 3.50 7.84 8.69
CA ARG A 258 4.91 8.15 8.87
C ARG A 258 5.11 8.73 10.26
N ALA A 259 5.54 7.89 11.20
CA ALA A 259 5.93 8.34 12.52
C ALA A 259 7.32 9.00 12.44
N THR A 260 7.35 10.31 12.61
CA THR A 260 8.58 11.10 12.70
C THR A 260 8.93 11.36 14.16
N PRO A 261 10.23 11.46 14.51
CA PRO A 261 10.64 11.94 15.81
C PRO A 261 9.95 13.28 16.14
N ALA A 262 9.63 13.51 17.41
CA ALA A 262 9.13 14.81 17.83
C ALA A 262 10.25 15.85 17.69
N TYR A 263 10.19 16.65 16.63
CA TYR A 263 11.05 17.82 16.49
C TYR A 263 10.44 18.97 17.31
N PRO A 264 11.07 19.38 18.43
CA PRO A 264 10.56 20.48 19.23
C PRO A 264 10.60 21.76 18.38
N ILE A 265 9.47 22.46 18.34
CA ILE A 265 9.33 23.72 17.62
C ILE A 265 9.11 24.82 18.63
N HIS A 266 9.86 25.90 18.47
CA HIS A 266 9.78 27.06 19.32
C HIS A 266 9.39 28.28 18.49
N SER A 267 8.36 29.00 18.93
CA SER A 267 8.11 30.35 18.45
C SER A 267 9.01 31.30 19.23
N ARG A 268 9.85 32.04 18.51
CA ARG A 268 10.76 33.04 19.08
C ARG A 268 10.38 34.45 18.59
N PRO A 269 10.80 35.51 19.31
CA PRO A 269 10.75 36.86 18.76
C PRO A 269 11.58 36.93 17.46
N ALA A 270 11.16 37.79 16.53
CA ALA A 270 11.87 37.94 15.27
C ALA A 270 13.33 38.43 15.48
N PRO A 271 14.31 37.88 14.75
CA PRO A 271 15.69 38.33 14.87
C PRO A 271 15.83 39.78 14.37
N THR A 272 16.83 40.48 14.91
CA THR A 272 17.20 41.84 14.49
C THR A 272 18.23 41.85 13.36
N ASP A 273 18.74 40.69 12.98
CA ASP A 273 19.73 40.42 11.94
C ASP A 273 19.13 39.59 10.78
N GLY A 274 19.90 39.38 9.71
CA GLY A 274 19.51 38.54 8.56
C GLY A 274 18.84 39.27 7.39
N LEU A 275 18.67 38.55 6.28
CA LEU A 275 18.12 39.08 5.01
C LEU A 275 16.70 39.63 5.19
N LEU A 276 15.91 39.01 6.07
CA LEU A 276 14.52 39.40 6.31
C LEU A 276 14.39 40.82 6.88
N THR A 277 15.33 41.26 7.73
CA THR A 277 15.33 42.60 8.32
C THR A 277 15.65 43.67 7.29
N THR A 278 16.65 43.41 6.43
CA THR A 278 17.05 44.32 5.35
C THR A 278 15.98 44.44 4.28
N ALA A 279 15.31 43.33 3.94
CA ALA A 279 14.31 43.29 2.88
C ALA A 279 12.99 43.99 3.25
N LEU A 280 12.60 43.97 4.52
CA LEU A 280 11.39 44.64 5.02
C LEU A 280 11.64 45.30 6.39
N PRO A 281 12.28 46.48 6.41
CA PRO A 281 12.63 47.16 7.66
C PRO A 281 11.41 47.67 8.43
N HIS A 282 10.32 48.00 7.73
CA HIS A 282 9.06 48.45 8.34
C HIS A 282 8.01 47.35 8.20
N SER A 283 7.67 46.69 9.31
CA SER A 283 6.67 45.62 9.36
C SER A 283 5.75 45.77 10.56
N HIS A 284 4.46 45.48 10.35
CA HIS A 284 3.43 45.53 11.39
C HIS A 284 3.27 44.19 12.11
N TYR A 285 3.59 43.08 11.42
CA TYR A 285 3.52 41.72 11.97
C TYR A 285 4.82 40.98 11.67
N GLN A 286 5.29 40.23 12.66
CA GLN A 286 6.51 39.43 12.58
C GLN A 286 6.34 38.12 13.35
N ASP A 287 6.94 37.05 12.83
CA ASP A 287 7.08 35.79 13.54
C ASP A 287 8.38 35.09 13.18
N LEU A 288 8.90 34.31 14.13
CA LEU A 288 10.01 33.39 13.92
C LEU A 288 9.65 32.05 14.54
N THR A 289 9.75 31.01 13.73
CA THR A 289 9.59 29.63 14.17
C THR A 289 10.92 28.93 13.99
N THR A 290 11.44 28.30 15.04
CA THR A 290 12.71 27.56 15.00
C THR A 290 12.50 26.10 15.36
N LEU A 291 13.33 25.24 14.78
CA LEU A 291 13.40 23.81 15.01
C LEU A 291 14.87 23.45 15.16
N CYS A 292 15.22 22.80 16.28
CA CYS A 292 16.59 22.37 16.55
C CYS A 292 16.73 20.87 16.29
N LEU A 293 17.79 20.50 15.59
CA LEU A 293 18.19 19.13 15.34
C LEU A 293 19.42 18.79 16.18
N GLU A 294 19.37 17.61 16.80
CA GLU A 294 20.49 17.03 17.52
C GLU A 294 21.57 16.53 16.56
N PRO A 295 22.86 16.48 16.97
CA PRO A 295 23.95 16.03 16.10
C PRO A 295 23.74 14.63 15.51
N SER A 296 23.04 13.74 16.23
CA SER A 296 22.73 12.38 15.77
C SER A 296 21.62 12.32 14.71
N GLN A 297 20.84 13.38 14.56
CA GLN A 297 19.74 13.49 13.59
C GLN A 297 20.20 14.05 12.25
N VAL A 298 21.39 14.65 12.22
CA VAL A 298 21.91 15.34 11.04
C VAL A 298 22.95 14.46 10.35
N LEU A 299 22.61 13.97 9.16
CA LEU A 299 23.60 13.42 8.22
C LEU A 299 24.64 14.51 7.91
N HIS A 300 25.90 14.14 7.63
CA HIS A 300 26.98 15.08 7.27
C HIS A 300 26.67 15.87 5.98
N ARG A 301 25.76 16.84 6.04
CA ARG A 301 25.36 17.76 4.98
C ARG A 301 25.79 19.17 5.36
N SER A 302 26.17 19.96 4.36
CA SER A 302 26.45 21.38 4.56
C SER A 302 25.14 22.17 4.78
N ALA A 303 25.23 23.39 5.30
CA ALA A 303 24.05 24.20 5.61
C ALA A 303 23.21 24.49 4.36
N SER A 304 23.88 24.82 3.24
CA SER A 304 23.23 25.06 1.95
C SER A 304 22.53 23.83 1.38
N ALA A 305 23.14 22.64 1.51
CA ALA A 305 22.55 21.38 1.05
C ALA A 305 21.29 21.03 1.87
N LEU A 306 21.37 21.13 3.20
CA LEU A 306 20.22 20.89 4.07
C LEU A 306 19.10 21.92 3.81
N LEU A 307 19.45 23.19 3.58
CA LEU A 307 18.47 24.21 3.22
C LEU A 307 17.76 23.87 1.91
N ALA A 308 18.49 23.39 0.89
CA ALA A 308 17.88 22.95 -0.37
C ALA A 308 16.86 21.81 -0.17
N ASP A 309 17.17 20.84 0.70
CA ASP A 309 16.27 19.73 1.02
C ASP A 309 15.03 20.20 1.81
N VAL A 310 15.19 21.17 2.72
CA VAL A 310 14.07 21.80 3.44
C VAL A 310 13.16 22.55 2.46
N LEU A 311 13.73 23.27 1.48
CA LEU A 311 12.95 23.93 0.43
C LEU A 311 12.18 22.94 -0.44
N GLU A 312 12.79 21.79 -0.77
CA GLU A 312 12.10 20.68 -1.43
C GLU A 312 10.96 20.13 -0.56
N GLY A 313 11.18 20.00 0.75
CA GLY A 313 10.19 19.55 1.72
C GLY A 313 8.95 20.44 1.79
N PHE A 314 9.09 21.76 1.70
CA PHE A 314 7.93 22.66 1.65
C PHE A 314 7.04 22.42 0.41
N LEU A 315 7.62 21.98 -0.71
CA LEU A 315 6.90 21.70 -1.94
C LEU A 315 6.27 20.31 -1.96
N ARG A 316 7.03 19.30 -1.50
CA ARG A 316 6.65 17.88 -1.60
C ARG A 316 5.86 17.35 -0.39
N ASN A 317 5.97 17.99 0.77
CA ASN A 317 5.33 17.53 2.00
C ASN A 317 4.50 18.64 2.70
N PRO A 318 3.55 19.31 2.02
CA PRO A 318 2.74 20.33 2.67
C PRO A 318 1.78 19.69 3.69
N PRO A 319 1.64 20.23 4.92
CA PRO A 319 0.69 19.73 5.89
C PRO A 319 -0.75 19.86 5.37
N SER A 320 -1.48 18.74 5.36
CA SER A 320 -2.83 18.65 4.80
C SER A 320 -3.82 19.66 5.40
N GLY A 321 -3.74 19.92 6.71
CA GLY A 321 -4.59 20.91 7.38
C GLY A 321 -4.27 22.36 6.99
N VAL A 322 -3.02 22.69 6.62
CA VAL A 322 -2.68 24.01 6.04
C VAL A 322 -3.25 24.12 4.62
N GLY A 323 -3.19 23.05 3.82
CA GLY A 323 -3.83 23.02 2.50
C GLY A 323 -5.34 23.29 2.57
N GLN A 324 -6.03 22.69 3.53
CA GLN A 324 -7.46 22.95 3.78
C GLN A 324 -7.74 24.40 4.19
N LEU A 325 -6.91 24.97 5.07
CA LEU A 325 -7.02 26.37 5.46
C LEU A 325 -6.78 27.32 4.29
N MET A 326 -5.82 27.00 3.41
CA MET A 326 -5.58 27.77 2.18
C MET A 326 -6.74 27.66 1.20
N ALA A 327 -7.34 26.48 1.04
CA ALA A 327 -8.54 26.32 0.20
C ALA A 327 -9.73 27.14 0.73
N LEU A 328 -9.94 27.14 2.06
CA LEU A 328 -10.96 27.97 2.69
C LEU A 328 -10.67 29.47 2.50
N ARG A 329 -9.43 29.91 2.76
CA ARG A 329 -8.99 31.29 2.50
C ARG A 329 -9.31 31.67 1.05
N ASN A 330 -8.85 30.88 0.09
CA ASN A 330 -9.02 31.14 -1.34
C ASN A 330 -10.51 31.30 -1.71
N ARG A 331 -11.39 30.47 -1.14
CA ARG A 331 -12.84 30.58 -1.34
C ARG A 331 -13.42 31.87 -0.77
N LEU A 332 -12.96 32.31 0.40
CA LEU A 332 -13.43 33.54 1.04
C LEU A 332 -12.91 34.80 0.34
N VAL A 333 -11.69 34.77 -0.21
CA VAL A 333 -11.08 35.92 -0.88
C VAL A 333 -11.28 35.98 -2.39
N ALA A 334 -11.81 34.91 -3.01
CA ALA A 334 -12.14 34.85 -4.43
C ALA A 334 -12.99 36.04 -4.94
N PRO A 335 -14.07 36.48 -4.25
CA PRO A 335 -14.84 37.65 -4.70
C PRO A 335 -14.07 38.97 -4.61
N LEU A 336 -12.97 39.02 -3.83
CA LEU A 336 -12.13 40.20 -3.61
C LEU A 336 -10.94 40.30 -4.57
N ARG A 337 -10.81 39.38 -5.55
CA ARG A 337 -9.73 39.33 -6.56
C ARG A 337 -8.30 39.38 -5.98
N LEU A 338 -8.09 38.73 -4.83
CA LEU A 338 -6.74 38.55 -4.23
C LEU A 338 -6.00 37.36 -4.86
N ARG A 339 -4.66 37.34 -4.76
CA ARG A 339 -3.87 36.23 -5.30
C ARG A 339 -4.18 34.93 -4.54
N THR A 340 -4.48 33.86 -5.27
CA THR A 340 -4.68 32.51 -4.73
C THR A 340 -3.45 31.66 -5.01
N SER A 341 -2.97 30.93 -4.00
CA SER A 341 -1.84 30.00 -4.12
C SER A 341 -2.13 28.74 -3.27
N PRO A 342 -1.80 27.53 -3.77
CA PRO A 342 -2.05 26.28 -3.06
C PRO A 342 -1.16 26.10 -1.82
N LEU A 343 0.03 26.71 -1.77
CA LEU A 343 1.01 26.55 -0.68
C LEU A 343 0.96 27.67 0.39
N GLY A 344 0.13 28.70 0.20
CA GLY A 344 0.09 29.84 1.12
C GLY A 344 1.35 30.72 1.07
N CYS A 345 1.30 31.89 1.73
CA CYS A 345 2.28 32.97 1.58
C CYS A 345 3.73 32.72 2.06
N PRO A 346 4.08 31.86 3.05
CA PRO A 346 5.47 31.77 3.52
C PRO A 346 6.44 31.18 2.49
N VAL A 347 5.95 30.46 1.48
CA VAL A 347 6.79 29.76 0.50
C VAL A 347 6.32 29.99 -0.94
N SER A 348 5.40 30.93 -1.14
CA SER A 348 4.76 31.18 -2.45
C SER A 348 5.74 31.52 -3.58
N SER A 349 6.91 32.09 -3.28
CA SER A 349 7.93 32.38 -4.31
C SER A 349 8.53 31.11 -4.90
N LEU A 350 8.54 29.97 -4.20
CA LEU A 350 9.04 28.70 -4.74
C LEU A 350 8.19 28.16 -5.91
N LEU A 351 6.95 28.64 -6.06
CA LEU A 351 6.07 28.32 -7.19
C LEU A 351 6.10 29.39 -8.29
N SER A 352 6.93 30.42 -8.17
CA SER A 352 7.02 31.49 -9.16
C SER A 352 7.61 30.98 -10.47
N THR A 353 7.10 31.47 -11.60
CA THR A 353 7.71 31.26 -12.92
C THR A 353 8.92 32.15 -13.18
N ASP A 354 9.16 33.14 -12.31
CA ASP A 354 10.36 33.99 -12.36
C ASP A 354 11.59 33.21 -11.87
N ARG A 355 12.51 32.92 -12.80
CA ARG A 355 13.75 32.17 -12.57
C ARG A 355 15.00 33.06 -12.63
N SER A 356 14.85 34.38 -12.46
CA SER A 356 15.97 35.33 -12.50
C SER A 356 17.01 35.07 -11.41
N ARG A 357 16.61 34.55 -10.26
CA ARG A 357 17.48 34.14 -9.15
C ARG A 357 17.08 32.77 -8.63
N LEU A 358 18.03 31.84 -8.60
CA LEU A 358 17.82 30.46 -8.19
C LEU A 358 18.79 30.07 -7.07
N PHE A 359 18.27 29.57 -5.96
CA PHE A 359 19.07 28.90 -4.94
C PHE A 359 19.30 27.43 -5.34
N ALA A 360 20.54 26.95 -5.16
CA ALA A 360 20.98 25.62 -5.59
C ALA A 360 20.64 25.29 -7.07
N GLY A 361 20.50 26.31 -7.93
CA GLY A 361 20.10 26.14 -9.33
C GLY A 361 18.68 25.62 -9.56
N ARG A 362 17.86 25.48 -8.51
CA ARG A 362 16.54 24.81 -8.55
C ARG A 362 15.39 25.69 -8.07
N PHE A 363 15.61 26.43 -6.98
CA PHE A 363 14.51 27.08 -6.24
C PHE A 363 14.48 28.59 -6.51
N PRO A 364 13.37 29.15 -7.02
CA PRO A 364 13.26 30.60 -7.23
C PRO A 364 13.16 31.35 -5.90
N VAL A 365 14.13 32.26 -5.69
CA VAL A 365 14.27 33.06 -4.45
C VAL A 365 14.43 34.54 -4.78
N LEU A 366 14.08 35.41 -3.85
CA LEU A 366 14.32 36.86 -3.99
C LEU A 366 15.79 37.19 -3.75
N ASP A 367 16.38 36.54 -2.76
CA ASP A 367 17.79 36.67 -2.40
C ASP A 367 18.29 35.42 -1.65
N SER A 368 19.59 35.25 -1.54
CA SER A 368 20.21 34.17 -0.77
C SER A 368 21.56 34.57 -0.22
N HIS A 369 21.87 34.08 0.97
CA HIS A 369 23.16 34.25 1.63
C HIS A 369 23.70 32.88 2.04
N ILE A 370 24.98 32.63 1.78
CA ILE A 370 25.72 31.47 2.26
C ILE A 370 27.03 32.00 2.81
N ASP A 371 27.38 31.62 4.04
CA ASP A 371 28.66 32.00 4.64
C ASP A 371 29.84 31.23 4.00
N THR A 372 31.06 31.73 4.20
CA THR A 372 32.26 31.16 3.56
C THR A 372 32.59 29.73 4.01
N GLN A 373 32.06 29.30 5.16
CA GLN A 373 32.28 27.98 5.73
C GLN A 373 31.10 27.02 5.53
N ASP A 374 30.04 27.45 4.83
CA ASP A 374 28.77 26.73 4.61
C ASP A 374 28.17 26.16 5.93
N ASN A 375 28.29 26.94 6.99
CA ASN A 375 27.67 26.72 8.29
C ASN A 375 26.40 27.56 8.48
N ASP A 376 26.18 28.57 7.65
CA ASP A 376 25.00 29.44 7.70
C ASP A 376 24.50 29.73 6.29
N ALA A 377 23.28 29.29 5.99
CA ALA A 377 22.61 29.52 4.73
C ALA A 377 21.21 30.11 4.99
N GLU A 378 20.87 31.21 4.32
CA GLU A 378 19.58 31.87 4.39
C GLU A 378 19.04 32.14 2.98
N VAL A 379 17.75 31.87 2.75
CA VAL A 379 17.05 32.30 1.55
C VAL A 379 15.92 33.25 1.89
N LEU A 380 15.76 34.28 1.07
CA LEU A 380 14.66 35.23 1.15
C LEU A 380 13.58 34.85 0.13
N LEU A 381 12.38 34.69 0.64
CA LEU A 381 11.16 34.38 -0.08
C LEU A 381 10.15 35.52 0.12
N GLY A 382 9.13 35.57 -0.72
CA GLY A 382 8.10 36.59 -0.54
C GLY A 382 7.10 36.68 -1.67
N ALA A 383 6.01 37.36 -1.38
CA ALA A 383 4.98 37.68 -2.35
C ALA A 383 4.35 39.03 -1.99
N ASP A 384 4.23 39.92 -2.97
CA ASP A 384 3.50 41.17 -2.80
C ASP A 384 2.06 41.02 -3.31
N ASP A 385 1.11 41.60 -2.58
CA ASP A 385 -0.30 41.69 -2.94
C ASP A 385 -0.80 43.13 -2.72
N ARG A 386 -2.01 43.43 -3.19
CA ARG A 386 -2.62 44.78 -3.14
C ARG A 386 -2.76 45.35 -1.73
N HIS A 387 -2.85 44.49 -0.72
CA HIS A 387 -3.15 44.85 0.66
C HIS A 387 -1.99 44.63 1.63
N LEU A 388 -0.95 43.89 1.22
CA LEU A 388 0.20 43.56 2.04
C LEU A 388 1.45 43.31 1.22
N ARG A 389 2.61 43.62 1.81
CA ARG A 389 3.91 43.12 1.38
C ARG A 389 4.35 42.05 2.36
N PHE A 390 4.62 40.85 1.84
CA PHE A 390 5.01 39.70 2.64
C PHE A 390 6.42 39.27 2.27
N ARG A 391 7.29 39.13 3.26
CA ARG A 391 8.61 38.52 3.13
C ARG A 391 8.71 37.38 4.14
N SER A 392 9.39 36.32 3.75
CA SER A 392 9.75 35.22 4.64
C SER A 392 11.20 34.86 4.40
N SER A 393 11.87 34.33 5.42
CA SER A 393 13.18 33.73 5.25
C SER A 393 13.22 32.33 5.84
N VAL A 394 14.00 31.47 5.20
CA VAL A 394 14.33 30.15 5.70
C VAL A 394 15.84 30.12 5.90
N ARG A 395 16.28 29.86 7.13
CA ARG A 395 17.69 29.85 7.50
C ARG A 395 18.08 28.54 8.16
N VAL A 396 19.23 28.00 7.79
CA VAL A 396 19.88 26.85 8.41
C VAL A 396 21.20 27.31 8.99
N GLN A 397 21.36 27.19 10.30
CA GLN A 397 22.58 27.54 11.03
C GLN A 397 23.12 26.31 11.76
N ARG A 398 24.40 26.00 11.53
CA ARG A 398 25.14 24.95 12.22
C ARG A 398 25.94 25.56 13.36
N HIS A 399 25.67 25.10 14.57
CA HIS A 399 26.37 25.54 15.76
C HIS A 399 27.63 24.70 16.00
N ARG A 400 28.58 25.27 16.75
CA ARG A 400 29.89 24.64 17.02
C ARG A 400 29.79 23.37 17.87
N ASP A 401 28.71 23.23 18.62
CA ASP A 401 28.34 22.06 19.41
C ASP A 401 27.75 20.91 18.57
N GLY A 402 27.58 21.12 17.25
CA GLY A 402 27.07 20.14 16.29
C GLY A 402 25.56 20.17 16.12
N HIS A 403 24.83 20.99 16.88
CA HIS A 403 23.39 21.17 16.69
C HIS A 403 23.11 22.02 15.45
N VAL A 404 21.97 21.79 14.83
CA VAL A 404 21.52 22.57 13.67
C VAL A 404 20.19 23.24 13.98
N GLU A 405 20.16 24.57 13.89
CA GLU A 405 18.92 25.35 14.00
C GLU A 405 18.38 25.64 12.59
N ILE A 406 17.13 25.27 12.36
CA ILE A 406 16.39 25.60 11.14
C ILE A 406 15.29 26.57 11.54
N SER A 407 15.21 27.70 10.86
CA SER A 407 14.23 28.73 11.17
C SER A 407 13.43 29.16 9.95
N LEU A 408 12.15 29.46 10.20
CA LEU A 408 11.22 30.07 9.26
C LEU A 408 10.72 31.37 9.89
N GLY A 409 11.14 32.50 9.33
CA GLY A 409 10.72 33.83 9.73
C GLY A 409 9.77 34.44 8.72
N SER A 410 8.82 35.26 9.18
CA SER A 410 7.98 36.08 8.30
C SER A 410 7.85 37.51 8.80
N ARG A 411 7.77 38.45 7.85
CA ARG A 411 7.46 39.86 8.10
C ARG A 411 6.39 40.35 7.14
N VAL A 412 5.42 41.07 7.67
CA VAL A 412 4.29 41.61 6.90
C VAL A 412 4.13 43.10 7.12
N GLN A 413 4.11 43.85 6.01
CA GLN A 413 3.75 45.26 5.98
C GLN A 413 2.34 45.40 5.38
N THR A 414 1.38 45.89 6.16
CA THR A 414 0.04 46.21 5.67
C THR A 414 0.09 47.52 4.88
N LEU A 415 -0.61 47.57 3.74
CA LEU A 415 -0.65 48.74 2.86
C LEU A 415 -1.93 49.57 3.05
N ASN A 416 -2.98 48.97 3.63
CA ASN A 416 -4.28 49.60 3.85
C ASN A 416 -5.02 48.97 5.04
N ALA A 417 -6.15 49.57 5.43
CA ALA A 417 -6.97 49.11 6.55
C ALA A 417 -7.50 47.67 6.36
N PHE A 418 -7.81 47.28 5.12
CA PHE A 418 -8.21 45.91 4.81
C PHE A 418 -7.09 44.91 5.13
N GLY A 419 -5.84 45.23 4.76
CA GLY A 419 -4.67 44.42 5.11
C GLY A 419 -4.45 44.30 6.62
N GLY A 420 -4.71 45.38 7.37
CA GLY A 420 -4.70 45.37 8.84
C GLY A 420 -5.72 44.42 9.45
N MET A 421 -6.98 44.53 9.04
CA MET A 421 -8.06 43.64 9.50
C MET A 421 -7.79 42.17 9.11
N TYR A 422 -7.31 41.95 7.89
CA TYR A 422 -6.96 40.61 7.40
C TYR A 422 -5.88 39.97 8.28
N MET A 423 -4.78 40.67 8.53
CA MET A 423 -3.69 40.16 9.38
C MET A 423 -4.15 39.92 10.81
N ALA A 424 -4.97 40.80 11.39
CA ALA A 424 -5.52 40.60 12.74
C ALA A 424 -6.32 39.29 12.88
N LEU A 425 -7.00 38.85 11.82
CA LEU A 425 -7.77 37.59 11.83
C LEU A 425 -6.89 36.35 11.69
N ILE A 426 -5.78 36.43 10.94
CA ILE A 426 -4.97 35.25 10.59
C ILE A 426 -3.69 35.11 11.41
N ASP A 427 -3.17 36.18 12.04
CA ASP A 427 -1.85 36.20 12.71
C ASP A 427 -1.68 35.06 13.71
N ALA A 428 -2.67 34.86 14.59
CA ALA A 428 -2.62 33.81 15.61
C ALA A 428 -2.56 32.41 14.98
N GLY A 429 -3.40 32.14 13.98
CA GLY A 429 -3.39 30.86 13.25
C GLY A 429 -2.09 30.67 12.46
N HIS A 430 -1.53 31.74 11.91
CA HIS A 430 -0.26 31.70 11.20
C HIS A 430 0.89 31.32 12.15
N ARG A 431 1.03 32.05 13.26
CA ARG A 431 2.11 31.88 14.26
C ARG A 431 2.04 30.53 14.97
N HIS A 432 0.84 30.09 15.36
CA HIS A 432 0.68 28.90 16.21
C HIS A 432 0.43 27.61 15.44
N TYR A 433 0.03 27.68 14.18
CA TYR A 433 -0.30 26.49 13.38
C TYR A 433 0.44 26.44 12.05
N VAL A 434 0.31 27.45 11.20
CA VAL A 434 0.82 27.40 9.81
C VAL A 434 2.34 27.32 9.76
N ALA A 435 3.06 28.26 10.36
CA ALA A 435 4.52 28.29 10.32
C ALA A 435 5.15 27.07 11.04
N PRO A 436 4.71 26.67 12.25
CA PRO A 436 5.17 25.43 12.89
C PRO A 436 4.91 24.17 12.06
N ALA A 437 3.70 24.00 11.51
CA ALA A 437 3.37 22.80 10.76
C ALA A 437 4.17 22.70 9.45
N LEU A 438 4.35 23.83 8.74
CA LEU A 438 5.13 23.88 7.51
C LEU A 438 6.59 23.55 7.78
N LEU A 439 7.21 24.22 8.76
CA LEU A 439 8.62 23.97 9.09
C LEU A 439 8.83 22.51 9.53
N ARG A 440 7.94 21.97 10.37
CA ARG A 440 8.02 20.56 10.80
C ARG A 440 8.04 19.61 9.61
N ARG A 441 7.06 19.73 8.71
CA ARG A 441 6.90 18.80 7.59
C ARG A 441 8.03 18.93 6.56
N ALA A 442 8.55 20.14 6.36
CA ALA A 442 9.69 20.36 5.49
C ALA A 442 10.97 19.70 6.02
N VAL A 443 11.23 19.84 7.33
CA VAL A 443 12.39 19.19 7.97
C VAL A 443 12.23 17.67 8.01
N GLU A 444 11.03 17.15 8.31
CA GLU A 444 10.74 15.71 8.23
C GLU A 444 11.06 15.11 6.86
N HIS A 445 10.73 15.85 5.79
CA HIS A 445 11.07 15.45 4.43
C HIS A 445 12.58 15.48 4.21
N ALA A 446 13.26 16.55 4.59
CA ALA A 446 14.70 16.72 4.39
C ALA A 446 15.55 15.62 5.06
N LEU A 447 15.11 15.15 6.22
CA LEU A 447 15.81 14.13 7.01
C LEU A 447 15.61 12.70 6.48
N ALA A 448 14.51 12.43 5.78
CA ALA A 448 14.25 11.13 5.17
C ALA A 448 13.49 11.32 3.84
N PRO A 449 14.16 11.86 2.80
CA PRO A 449 13.53 12.16 1.52
C PRO A 449 13.07 10.89 0.80
N GLU A 450 13.75 9.76 1.02
CA GLU A 450 13.40 8.45 0.47
C GLU A 450 11.99 8.00 0.87
N LEU A 451 11.55 8.35 2.08
CA LEU A 451 10.22 8.00 2.58
C LEU A 451 9.10 8.83 1.94
N ALA A 452 9.41 9.95 1.28
CA ALA A 452 8.41 10.77 0.62
C ALA A 452 7.98 10.21 -0.75
N ASN A 453 8.81 9.37 -1.38
CA ASN A 453 8.51 8.71 -2.65
C ASN A 453 7.84 7.33 -2.46
N LEU A 454 7.71 6.85 -1.21
CA LEU A 454 7.07 5.55 -0.89
C LEU A 454 5.54 5.59 -0.90
N GLU A 455 4.94 6.78 -1.01
CA GLU A 455 3.47 6.94 -1.02
C GLU A 455 2.82 6.44 -2.33
N ASP A 456 3.62 6.16 -3.37
CA ASP A 456 3.14 5.59 -4.63
C ASP A 456 4.07 4.44 -5.11
N PRO A 457 3.92 3.22 -4.56
CA PRO A 457 4.71 2.06 -4.99
C PRO A 457 4.49 1.69 -6.46
N ALA A 458 3.46 2.23 -7.12
CA ALA A 458 3.21 2.08 -8.55
C ALA A 458 4.03 3.05 -9.42
N ALA A 459 4.67 4.07 -8.81
CA ALA A 459 5.44 5.09 -9.51
C ALA A 459 6.95 4.79 -9.56
N HIS A 460 7.42 3.60 -9.16
CA HIS A 460 8.79 3.20 -9.48
C HIS A 460 8.87 3.00 -11.01
N PRO A 461 9.60 3.86 -11.73
CA PRO A 461 9.91 3.56 -13.11
C PRO A 461 10.84 2.34 -13.07
N ALA A 462 10.60 1.40 -13.96
CA ALA A 462 11.63 0.49 -14.40
C ALA A 462 12.79 1.34 -14.96
N HIS A 463 13.73 1.73 -14.10
CA HIS A 463 14.95 2.37 -14.50
C HIS A 463 16.10 1.39 -14.32
N CYS A 464 16.64 1.03 -15.49
CA CYS A 464 17.79 0.19 -15.81
C CYS A 464 17.53 -1.32 -15.85
#